data_AF-A0A2S7WFE8-F1
#
_entry.id   AF-A0A2S7WFE8-F1
#
_cell.length_a   1.000
_cell.length_b   1.000
_cell.length_c   1.000
_cell.angle_alpha   90.00
_cell.angle_beta   90.00
_cell.angle_gamma   90.00
#
_symmetry.space_group_name_H-M   'P 1'
#
loop_
_entity.id
_entity.type
_entity.pdbx_description
1 polymer ?
#
loop_
_entity_poly.entity_id
_entity_poly.type
_entity_poly.pdbx_seq_one_letter_code
_entity_poly.pdbx_strand_id
1 'polypeptide(L)'
;MKPDAINLRDTKKMRLERHWSQDQLAEMSGLSIRTIQRIENGENAGLESLKSLAAVFEINITDSDKTEEKEQIRKEEEYLQNVKGFYKLVAISILSLVAPFIIAVNDSSNWSVFLWLLLSWGVILGIYSLNVFDFFGEEWKRKMIDKKFKKK
;
A
#
# COMPACT_ATOMS: atom_id res chain seq x y z
N MET A 1 -8.43 -17.41 1.83
CA MET A 1 -7.79 -17.92 0.61
C MET A 1 -7.55 -16.72 -0.28
N LYS A 2 -6.29 -16.30 -0.46
CA LYS A 2 -5.94 -15.16 -1.32
C LYS A 2 -5.99 -15.65 -2.78
N PRO A 3 -6.38 -14.81 -3.76
CA PRO A 3 -6.19 -15.16 -5.15
C PRO A 3 -4.68 -15.20 -5.40
N ASP A 4 -4.19 -16.33 -5.90
CA ASP A 4 -2.79 -16.52 -6.27
C ASP A 4 -2.43 -15.53 -7.38
N ALA A 5 -1.69 -14.48 -7.04
CA ALA A 5 -0.98 -13.67 -7.99
C ALA A 5 0.11 -14.56 -8.62
N ILE A 6 -0.14 -15.05 -9.83
CA ILE A 6 0.77 -15.95 -10.53
C ILE A 6 2.00 -15.13 -10.96
N ASN A 7 3.06 -15.26 -10.18
CA ASN A 7 4.40 -14.86 -10.58
C ASN A 7 4.79 -15.81 -11.73
N LEU A 8 5.10 -15.29 -12.93
CA LEU A 8 5.55 -16.10 -14.08
C LEU A 8 6.84 -16.91 -13.81
N ARG A 9 7.40 -16.79 -12.60
CA ARG A 9 8.40 -17.69 -11.99
C ARG A 9 7.89 -19.10 -11.71
N ASP A 10 6.58 -19.34 -11.73
CA ASP A 10 5.96 -20.65 -11.45
C ASP A 10 5.67 -21.49 -12.70
N THR A 11 6.22 -21.14 -13.87
CA THR A 11 6.06 -21.88 -15.14
C THR A 11 6.42 -23.37 -15.00
N LYS A 12 7.52 -23.68 -14.30
CA LYS A 12 7.93 -25.05 -13.99
C LYS A 12 6.88 -25.79 -13.15
N LYS A 13 6.31 -25.12 -12.16
CA LYS A 13 5.31 -25.70 -11.26
C LYS A 13 4.03 -26.04 -12.03
N MET A 14 3.50 -25.08 -12.80
CA MET A 14 2.31 -25.27 -13.63
C MET A 14 2.49 -26.37 -14.67
N ARG A 15 3.69 -26.46 -15.27
CA ARG A 15 4.03 -27.54 -16.22
C ARG A 15 3.99 -28.91 -15.55
N LEU A 16 4.58 -29.04 -14.36
CA LEU A 16 4.61 -30.29 -13.61
C LEU A 16 3.23 -30.71 -13.09
N GLU A 17 2.40 -29.76 -12.64
CA GLU A 17 1.02 -30.00 -12.22
C GLU A 17 0.15 -30.55 -13.35
N ARG A 18 0.44 -30.15 -14.59
CA ARG A 18 -0.25 -30.63 -15.80
C ARG A 18 0.44 -31.83 -16.46
N HIS A 19 1.48 -32.38 -15.82
CA HIS A 19 2.26 -33.51 -16.30
C HIS A 19 2.88 -33.32 -17.70
N TRP A 20 3.27 -32.08 -18.03
CA TRP A 20 3.87 -31.76 -19.32
C TRP A 20 5.40 -31.84 -19.30
N SER A 21 6.01 -32.32 -20.39
CA SER A 21 7.44 -32.17 -20.63
C SER A 21 7.77 -30.73 -21.09
N GLN A 22 9.06 -30.34 -20.99
CA GLN A 22 9.49 -29.05 -21.53
C GLN A 22 9.23 -28.94 -23.05
N ASP A 23 9.36 -30.06 -23.77
CA ASP A 23 9.05 -30.15 -25.21
C ASP A 23 7.57 -29.94 -25.50
N GLN A 24 6.69 -30.56 -24.71
CA GLN A 24 5.24 -30.39 -24.86
C GLN A 24 4.81 -28.94 -24.60
N LEU A 25 5.37 -28.30 -23.56
CA LEU A 25 5.09 -26.90 -23.29
C LEU A 25 5.63 -25.98 -24.39
N ALA A 26 6.82 -26.27 -24.92
CA ALA A 26 7.41 -25.55 -26.05
C ALA A 26 6.52 -25.63 -27.29
N GLU A 27 6.01 -26.82 -27.61
CA GLU A 27 5.09 -27.05 -28.73
C GLU A 27 3.77 -26.28 -28.55
N MET A 28 3.11 -26.42 -27.40
CA MET A 28 1.84 -25.74 -27.12
C MET A 28 1.96 -24.21 -27.13
N SER A 29 3.08 -23.67 -26.64
CA SER A 29 3.32 -22.22 -26.55
C SER A 29 3.95 -21.62 -27.80
N GLY A 30 4.35 -22.45 -28.77
CA GLY A 30 5.10 -22.00 -29.95
C GLY A 30 6.47 -21.40 -29.59
N LEU A 31 7.04 -21.74 -28.43
CA LEU A 31 8.34 -21.27 -27.96
C LEU A 31 9.41 -22.34 -28.15
N SER A 32 10.68 -21.94 -28.18
CA SER A 32 11.77 -22.91 -28.17
C SER A 32 11.93 -23.57 -26.79
N ILE A 33 12.35 -24.84 -26.75
CA ILE A 33 12.69 -25.54 -25.50
C ILE A 33 13.71 -24.75 -24.68
N ARG A 34 14.69 -24.11 -25.34
CA ARG A 34 15.68 -23.24 -24.70
C ARG A 34 15.03 -22.03 -24.03
N THR A 35 14.00 -21.44 -24.66
CA THR A 35 13.23 -20.35 -24.08
C THR A 35 12.50 -20.82 -22.83
N ILE A 36 11.85 -21.99 -22.88
CA ILE A 36 11.19 -22.60 -21.70
C ILE A 36 12.19 -22.80 -20.57
N GLN A 37 13.35 -23.40 -20.84
CA GLN A 37 14.39 -23.64 -19.83
C GLN A 37 14.92 -22.36 -19.18
N ARG A 38 15.17 -21.31 -19.98
CA ARG A 38 15.62 -20.01 -19.47
C ARG A 38 14.59 -19.40 -18.52
N ILE A 39 13.30 -19.47 -18.89
CA ILE A 39 12.20 -18.97 -18.07
C ILE A 39 12.05 -19.79 -16.78
N GLU A 40 12.14 -21.12 -16.86
CA GLU A 40 12.11 -22.00 -15.67
C GLU A 40 13.30 -21.78 -14.72
N ASN A 41 14.42 -21.27 -15.25
CA ASN A 41 15.61 -20.90 -14.47
C ASN A 41 15.59 -19.46 -13.96
N GLY A 42 14.51 -18.71 -14.18
CA GLY A 42 14.31 -17.36 -13.65
C GLY A 42 14.83 -16.23 -14.52
N GLU A 43 15.21 -16.49 -15.78
CA GLU A 43 15.52 -15.42 -16.72
C GLU A 43 14.25 -14.74 -17.26
N ASN A 44 14.34 -13.43 -17.49
CA ASN A 44 13.21 -12.65 -18.00
C ASN A 44 12.84 -13.06 -19.44
N ALA A 45 11.55 -13.31 -19.66
CA ALA A 45 10.99 -13.54 -20.99
C ALA A 45 10.45 -12.22 -21.59
N GLY A 46 10.41 -12.13 -22.92
CA GLY A 46 9.70 -11.04 -23.60
C GLY A 46 8.18 -11.14 -23.44
N LEU A 47 7.47 -10.02 -23.56
CA LEU A 47 6.01 -9.93 -23.41
C LEU A 47 5.24 -10.91 -24.31
N GLU A 48 5.72 -11.17 -25.52
CA GLU A 48 5.11 -12.13 -26.44
C GLU A 48 5.19 -13.56 -25.90
N SER A 49 6.36 -13.97 -25.38
CA SER A 49 6.53 -15.28 -24.75
C SER A 49 5.64 -15.45 -23.52
N LEU A 50 5.48 -14.39 -22.72
CA LEU A 50 4.58 -14.41 -21.57
C LEU A 50 3.11 -14.56 -22.00
N LYS A 51 2.68 -13.86 -23.05
CA LYS A 51 1.34 -13.99 -23.65
C LYS A 51 1.07 -15.39 -24.19
N SER A 52 2.02 -15.97 -24.91
CA SER A 52 1.88 -17.34 -25.42
C SER A 52 1.78 -18.37 -24.29
N LEU A 53 2.62 -18.26 -23.26
CA LEU A 53 2.53 -19.14 -22.09
C LEU A 53 1.21 -18.95 -21.34
N ALA A 54 0.76 -17.71 -21.19
CA ALA A 54 -0.49 -17.43 -20.51
C ALA A 54 -1.72 -18.00 -21.24
N ALA A 55 -1.72 -17.93 -22.57
CA ALA A 55 -2.74 -18.57 -23.39
C ALA A 55 -2.77 -20.09 -23.19
N VAL A 56 -1.60 -20.76 -23.17
CA VAL A 56 -1.48 -22.21 -22.97
C VAL A 56 -1.91 -22.65 -21.58
N PHE A 57 -1.56 -21.88 -20.55
CA PHE A 57 -1.95 -22.17 -19.17
C PHE A 57 -3.38 -21.69 -18.85
N GLU A 58 -4.06 -21.06 -19.80
CA GLU A 58 -5.37 -20.41 -19.62
C GLU A 58 -5.38 -19.44 -18.42
N ILE A 59 -4.22 -18.87 -18.12
CA ILE A 59 -4.09 -17.86 -17.07
C ILE A 59 -4.38 -16.51 -17.72
N ASN A 60 -5.25 -15.74 -17.07
CA ASN A 60 -5.33 -14.35 -17.42
C ASN A 60 -3.99 -13.74 -17.00
N ILE A 61 -3.25 -13.13 -17.94
CA ILE A 61 -2.25 -12.10 -17.58
C ILE A 61 -3.05 -10.88 -17.12
N THR A 62 -3.84 -11.05 -16.06
CA THR A 62 -4.14 -9.96 -15.19
C THR A 62 -2.79 -9.51 -14.69
N ASP A 63 -2.36 -8.36 -15.22
CA ASP A 63 -1.59 -7.27 -14.63
C ASP A 63 -1.77 -7.19 -13.08
N SER A 64 -1.48 -8.29 -12.38
CA SER A 64 -1.58 -8.42 -10.93
C SER A 64 -0.53 -7.50 -10.31
N ASP A 65 0.65 -7.43 -10.92
CA ASP A 65 1.66 -6.41 -10.64
C ASP A 65 1.07 -4.99 -10.79
N LYS A 66 0.40 -4.63 -11.89
CA LYS A 66 -0.13 -3.25 -12.01
C LYS A 66 -1.30 -2.95 -11.08
N THR A 67 -2.10 -3.94 -10.70
CA THR A 67 -3.26 -3.71 -9.82
C THR A 67 -2.79 -3.53 -8.38
N GLU A 68 -1.87 -4.39 -7.93
CA GLU A 68 -1.24 -4.26 -6.61
C GLU A 68 -0.34 -3.02 -6.54
N GLU A 69 0.42 -2.71 -7.59
CA GLU A 69 1.25 -1.50 -7.71
C GLU A 69 0.36 -0.24 -7.70
N LYS A 70 -0.74 -0.20 -8.47
CA LYS A 70 -1.69 0.93 -8.42
C LYS A 70 -2.32 1.09 -7.04
N GLU A 71 -2.62 -0.01 -6.35
CA GLU A 71 -3.20 0.03 -5.02
C GLU A 71 -2.18 0.44 -3.94
N GLN A 72 -0.91 0.07 -4.11
CA GLN A 72 0.20 0.58 -3.30
C GLN A 72 0.43 2.06 -3.54
N ILE A 73 0.54 2.49 -4.80
CA ILE A 73 0.67 3.91 -5.18
C ILE A 73 -0.49 4.72 -4.61
N ARG A 74 -1.73 4.23 -4.71
CA ARG A 74 -2.90 4.91 -4.14
C ARG A 74 -2.80 5.07 -2.62
N LYS A 75 -2.33 4.04 -1.90
CA LYS A 75 -2.12 4.10 -0.45
C LYS A 75 -1.00 5.07 -0.08
N GLU A 76 0.08 5.07 -0.83
CA GLU A 76 1.20 6.01 -0.65
C GLU A 76 0.77 7.45 -0.91
N GLU A 77 -0.01 7.70 -1.96
CA GLU A 77 -0.60 9.00 -2.28
C GLU A 77 -1.56 9.47 -1.20
N GLU A 78 -2.44 8.59 -0.71
CA GLU A 78 -3.37 8.88 0.38
C GLU A 78 -2.63 9.23 1.67
N TYR A 79 -1.60 8.45 2.03
CA TYR A 79 -0.73 8.75 3.17
C TYR A 79 -0.04 10.12 2.99
N LEU A 80 0.53 10.40 1.82
CA LEU A 80 1.19 11.67 1.54
C LEU A 80 0.20 12.84 1.58
N GLN A 81 -1.03 12.66 1.11
CA GLN A 81 -2.09 13.67 1.21
C GLN A 81 -2.47 13.95 2.66
N ASN A 82 -2.64 12.91 3.48
CA ASN A 82 -2.95 13.04 4.91
C ASN A 82 -1.83 13.77 5.66
N VAL A 83 -0.56 13.42 5.38
CA VAL A 83 0.61 14.10 5.96
C VAL A 83 0.68 15.57 5.53
N LYS A 84 0.50 15.86 4.24
CA LYS A 84 0.44 17.25 3.74
C LYS A 84 -0.72 18.03 4.38
N GLY A 85 -1.88 17.40 4.55
CA GLY A 85 -3.05 17.96 5.22
C GLY A 85 -2.75 18.35 6.66
N PHE A 86 -2.07 17.48 7.40
CA PHE A 86 -1.64 17.75 8.77
C PHE A 86 -0.71 18.97 8.85
N TYR A 87 0.32 19.05 8.01
CA TYR A 87 1.23 20.20 8.01
C TYR A 87 0.53 21.52 7.65
N LYS A 88 -0.44 21.49 6.73
CA LYS A 88 -1.28 22.66 6.44
C LYS A 88 -2.09 23.08 7.67
N LEU A 89 -2.68 22.13 8.38
CA LEU A 89 -3.45 22.41 9.60
C LEU A 89 -2.56 23.00 10.71
N VAL A 90 -1.36 22.47 10.89
CA VAL A 90 -0.36 23.02 11.82
C VAL A 90 0.00 24.46 11.43
N ALA A 91 0.31 24.72 10.15
CA ALA A 91 0.63 26.07 9.68
C ALA A 91 -0.51 27.06 9.92
N ILE A 92 -1.76 26.66 9.63
CA ILE A 92 -2.96 27.48 9.89
C ILE A 92 -3.13 27.73 11.38
N SER A 93 -2.95 26.70 12.23
CA SER A 93 -3.07 26.85 13.68
C SER A 93 -2.09 27.89 14.23
N ILE A 94 -0.82 27.81 13.82
CA ILE A 94 0.22 28.76 14.22
C ILE A 94 -0.13 30.16 13.76
N LEU A 95 -0.48 30.32 12.47
CA LEU A 95 -0.84 31.61 11.91
C LEU A 95 -2.04 32.25 12.64
N SER A 96 -3.06 31.44 12.96
CA SER A 96 -4.27 31.90 13.63
C SER A 96 -4.03 32.37 15.07
N LEU A 97 -2.96 31.89 15.72
CA LEU A 97 -2.61 32.25 17.10
C LEU A 97 -1.83 33.56 17.20
N VAL A 98 -1.28 34.09 16.10
CA VAL A 98 -0.45 35.31 16.11
C VAL A 98 -1.22 36.53 16.62
N ALA A 99 -2.39 36.83 16.07
CA ALA A 99 -3.16 38.00 16.47
C ALA A 99 -3.70 37.91 17.92
N PRO A 100 -4.32 36.77 18.34
CA PRO A 100 -4.71 36.58 19.74
C PRO A 100 -3.55 36.69 20.73
N PHE A 101 -2.36 36.21 20.35
CA PHE A 101 -1.16 36.34 21.17
C PHE A 101 -0.75 37.81 21.38
N ILE A 102 -0.73 38.61 20.32
CA ILE A 102 -0.41 40.04 20.41
C ILE A 102 -1.41 40.76 21.33
N ILE A 103 -2.72 40.45 21.20
CA ILE A 103 -3.77 41.01 22.05
C ILE A 103 -3.57 40.63 23.52
N ALA A 104 -3.23 39.37 23.80
CA ALA A 104 -2.98 38.88 25.16
C ALA A 104 -1.73 39.49 25.80
N VAL A 105 -0.68 39.78 25.02
CA VAL A 105 0.51 40.46 25.52
C VAL A 105 0.21 41.93 25.86
N ASN A 106 -0.65 42.59 25.08
CA ASN A 106 -0.99 43.99 25.30
C ASN A 106 -1.96 44.21 26.47
N ASP A 107 -2.86 43.25 26.72
CA ASP A 107 -3.80 43.30 27.84
C ASP A 107 -3.91 41.93 28.54
N SER A 108 -3.46 41.92 29.80
CA SER A 108 -3.40 40.72 30.64
C SER A 108 -4.74 40.00 30.83
N SER A 109 -5.87 40.69 30.67
CA SER A 109 -7.21 40.09 30.79
C SER A 109 -7.49 39.03 29.71
N ASN A 110 -6.80 39.10 28.56
CA ASN A 110 -7.05 38.25 27.40
C ASN A 110 -6.28 36.92 27.43
N TRP A 111 -5.39 36.68 28.41
CA TRP A 111 -4.64 35.43 28.53
C TRP A 111 -5.54 34.20 28.66
N SER A 112 -6.64 34.31 29.41
CA SER A 112 -7.59 33.20 29.56
C SER A 112 -8.20 32.78 28.22
N VAL A 113 -8.53 33.75 27.36
CA VAL A 113 -9.08 33.51 26.02
C VAL A 113 -8.01 32.89 25.12
N PHE A 114 -6.79 33.42 25.14
CA PHE A 114 -5.68 32.87 24.38
C PHE A 114 -5.37 31.42 24.76
N LEU A 115 -5.29 31.11 26.05
CA LEU A 115 -5.03 29.75 26.54
C LEU A 115 -6.15 28.77 26.16
N TRP A 116 -7.41 29.21 26.17
CA TRP A 116 -8.52 28.39 25.71
C TRP A 116 -8.44 28.10 24.20
N LEU A 117 -8.10 29.10 23.38
CA LEU A 117 -7.89 28.92 21.94
C LEU A 117 -6.69 28.00 21.65
N LEU A 118 -5.59 28.16 22.39
CA LEU A 118 -4.41 27.31 22.28
C LEU A 118 -4.75 25.85 22.61
N LEU A 119 -5.50 25.62 23.69
CA LEU A 119 -5.95 24.29 24.09
C LEU A 119 -6.88 23.66 23.05
N SER A 120 -7.80 24.45 22.49
CA SER A 120 -8.68 24.01 21.39
C SER A 120 -7.89 23.50 20.18
N TRP A 121 -6.89 24.26 19.72
CA TRP A 121 -5.99 23.82 18.65
C TRP A 121 -5.20 22.57 19.02
N GLY A 122 -4.73 22.47 20.27
CA GLY A 122 -4.05 21.28 20.76
C GLY A 122 -4.91 20.01 20.67
N VAL A 123 -6.20 20.09 21.04
CA VAL A 123 -7.14 18.98 20.92
C VAL A 123 -7.40 18.62 19.46
N ILE A 124 -7.64 19.62 18.59
CA ILE A 124 -7.89 19.39 17.16
C ILE A 124 -6.69 18.71 16.50
N LEU A 125 -5.48 19.22 16.74
CA LEU A 125 -4.25 18.65 16.20
C LEU A 125 -4.01 17.24 16.76
N GLY A 126 -4.28 17.01 18.04
CA GLY A 126 -4.17 15.69 18.67
C GLY A 126 -5.09 14.67 18.00
N ILE A 127 -6.37 15.00 17.81
CA ILE A 127 -7.34 14.12 17.15
C ILE A 127 -6.95 13.88 15.69
N TYR A 128 -6.58 14.92 14.95
CA TYR A 128 -6.19 14.78 13.55
C TYR A 128 -4.90 13.95 13.39
N SER A 129 -3.93 14.11 14.31
CA SER A 129 -2.70 13.33 14.33
C SER A 129 -2.97 11.83 14.48
N LEU A 130 -3.93 11.44 15.33
CA LEU A 130 -4.34 10.03 15.48
C LEU A 130 -4.94 9.42 14.20
N ASN A 131 -5.53 10.25 13.32
CA ASN A 131 -6.05 9.78 12.03
C ASN A 131 -4.96 9.68 10.96
N VAL A 132 -3.95 10.55 11.01
CA VAL A 132 -2.88 10.63 10.00
C VAL A 132 -1.79 9.61 10.25
N PHE A 133 -1.39 9.46 11.52
CA PHE A 133 -0.29 8.58 11.91
C PHE A 133 -0.85 7.30 12.50
N ASP A 134 -0.33 6.16 12.04
CA ASP A 134 -0.67 4.86 12.59
C ASP A 134 0.05 4.64 13.94
N PHE A 135 -0.34 5.41 14.95
CA PHE A 135 0.35 5.53 16.24
C PHE A 135 0.50 4.21 16.98
N PHE A 136 -0.42 3.27 16.74
CA PHE A 136 -0.43 1.96 17.37
C PHE A 136 0.26 0.87 16.51
N GLY A 137 0.47 1.14 15.22
CA GLY A 137 1.11 0.22 14.28
C GLY A 137 0.35 -1.09 14.05
N GLU A 138 0.86 -1.87 13.09
CA GLU A 138 0.28 -3.15 12.67
C GLU A 138 0.30 -4.20 13.80
N GLU A 139 1.28 -4.16 14.70
CA GLU A 139 1.38 -5.12 15.81
C GLU A 139 0.24 -4.96 16.82
N TRP A 140 -0.12 -3.74 17.18
CA TRP A 140 -1.22 -3.48 18.09
C TRP A 140 -2.55 -3.87 17.46
N LYS A 141 -2.76 -3.53 16.17
CA LYS A 141 -3.95 -3.95 15.40
C LYS A 141 -4.10 -5.47 15.40
N ARG A 142 -3.03 -6.21 15.12
CA ARG A 142 -3.01 -7.68 15.16
C ARG A 142 -3.32 -8.23 16.54
N LYS A 143 -2.69 -7.68 17.60
CA LYS A 143 -2.98 -8.09 18.99
C LYS A 143 -4.46 -7.89 19.36
N MET A 144 -5.07 -6.78 18.93
CA MET A 144 -6.48 -6.50 19.19
C MET A 144 -7.42 -7.43 18.41
N ILE A 145 -7.11 -7.72 17.15
CA ILE A 145 -7.88 -8.67 16.33
C ILE A 145 -7.77 -10.08 16.92
N ASP A 146 -6.57 -10.54 17.24
CA ASP A 146 -6.34 -11.85 17.86
C ASP A 146 -7.09 -11.96 19.18
N LYS A 147 -7.05 -10.93 20.04
CA LYS A 147 -7.77 -10.93 21.32
C LYS A 147 -9.29 -10.98 21.16
N LYS A 148 -9.84 -10.34 20.11
CA LYS A 148 -11.29 -10.24 19.89
C LYS A 148 -11.87 -11.43 19.10
N PHE A 149 -11.08 -12.03 18.22
CA PHE A 149 -11.55 -13.03 17.24
C PHE A 149 -10.87 -14.40 17.34
N LYS A 150 -9.86 -14.61 18.20
CA LYS A 150 -9.51 -15.98 18.58
C LYS A 150 -10.68 -16.61 19.35
N LYS A 151 -11.50 -17.34 18.62
CA LYS A 151 -12.30 -18.42 19.19
C LYS A 151 -11.33 -19.44 19.79
N LYS A 152 -11.66 -19.82 21.02
CA LYS A 152 -10.99 -20.85 21.83
C LYS A 152 -10.89 -22.17 21.06
#